data_AF-A0A7S2CNT1-F1
#
_entry.id   AF-A0A7S2CNT1-F1
#
_cell.length_a   1.000
_cell.length_b   1.000
_cell.length_c   1.000
_cell.angle_alpha   90.00
_cell.angle_beta   90.00
_cell.angle_gamma   90.00
#
_symmetry.space_group_name_H-M   'P 1'
#
loop_
_entity.id
_entity.type
_entity.pdbx_description
1 polymer ?
#
loop_
_entity_poly.entity_id
_entity_poly.type
_entity_poly.pdbx_seq_one_letter_code
_entity_poly.pdbx_strand_id
1 'polypeptide(L)'
;PENGELIVKRVIVGFRRAYKRRDKTLATAFAKFIGHLCNHQIAHELLALQLLTVLLDEPTDDSVEIAVSFTKEVGQLLEQLSPKGLHAIFERFRGILHEGTIDKRVQYTIEGLFAVRKSGFTDFPSVPEELDLVDRNDQITFEFGLDDQLDKQEMLDVFKVDPEYETNERMWKSIRAEILGE
;
A
#
# COMPACT_ATOMS: atom_id res chain seq x y z
N PRO A 1 3.25 -4.76 17.73
CA PRO A 1 2.33 -4.14 16.74
C PRO A 1 2.85 -2.80 16.19
N GLU A 2 3.51 -2.03 17.05
CA GLU A 2 4.14 -0.72 16.86
C GLU A 2 5.11 -0.66 15.67
N ASN A 3 5.84 -1.75 15.40
CA ASN A 3 6.70 -1.83 14.21
C ASN A 3 5.89 -1.76 12.90
N GLY A 4 4.75 -2.47 12.84
CA GLY A 4 3.84 -2.42 11.70
C GLY A 4 3.25 -1.02 11.54
N GLU A 5 2.81 -0.41 12.64
CA GLU A 5 2.30 0.95 12.67
C GLU A 5 3.31 1.95 12.11
N LEU A 6 4.56 1.88 12.58
CA LEU A 6 5.65 2.75 12.16
C LEU A 6 5.99 2.58 10.68
N ILE A 7 5.99 1.34 10.17
CA ILE A 7 6.21 1.05 8.76
C ILE A 7 5.14 1.71 7.90
N VAL A 8 3.85 1.52 8.23
CA VAL A 8 2.74 2.14 7.48
C VAL A 8 2.89 3.67 7.47
N LYS A 9 3.16 4.29 8.63
CA LYS A 9 3.40 5.74 8.74
C LYS A 9 4.53 6.22 7.84
N ARG A 10 5.69 5.55 7.89
CA ARG A 10 6.88 5.92 7.12
C ARG A 10 6.65 5.75 5.61
N VAL A 11 5.97 4.69 5.19
CA VAL A 11 5.66 4.41 3.78
C VAL A 11 4.69 5.44 3.21
N ILE A 12 3.62 5.81 3.95
CA ILE A 12 2.69 6.87 3.54
C ILE A 12 3.42 8.21 3.35
N VAL A 13 4.26 8.60 4.31
CA VAL A 13 5.06 9.83 4.18
C VAL A 13 6.06 9.74 3.01
N GLY A 14 6.66 8.57 2.80
CA GLY A 14 7.55 8.28 1.67
C GLY A 14 6.87 8.50 0.33
N PHE A 15 5.69 7.89 0.14
CA PHE A 15 4.87 8.07 -1.05
C PHE A 15 4.54 9.56 -1.28
N ARG A 16 4.02 10.25 -0.25
CA ARG A 16 3.67 11.69 -0.35
C ARG A 16 4.85 12.54 -0.83
N ARG A 17 6.04 12.30 -0.28
CA ARG A 17 7.26 13.03 -0.65
C ARG A 17 7.69 12.71 -2.08
N ALA A 18 7.67 11.44 -2.48
CA ALA A 18 8.03 11.02 -3.84
C ALA A 18 7.05 11.59 -4.89
N TYR A 19 5.75 11.49 -4.61
CA TYR A 19 4.70 12.00 -5.50
C TYR A 19 4.77 13.52 -5.65
N LYS A 20 4.94 14.27 -4.55
CA LYS A 20 5.13 15.73 -4.59
C LYS A 20 6.37 16.16 -5.39
N ARG A 21 7.43 15.34 -5.39
CA ARG A 21 8.67 15.59 -6.14
C ARG A 21 8.61 15.09 -7.58
N ARG A 22 7.49 14.48 -8.00
CA ARG A 22 7.33 13.82 -9.31
C ARG A 22 8.40 12.74 -9.54
N ASP A 23 8.86 12.10 -8.47
CA ASP A 23 9.77 10.95 -8.56
C ASP A 23 8.93 9.69 -8.80
N LYS A 24 8.71 9.38 -10.08
CA LYS A 24 7.90 8.24 -10.51
C LYS A 24 8.42 6.92 -9.95
N THR A 25 9.73 6.71 -9.96
CA THR A 25 10.34 5.45 -9.53
C THR A 25 10.09 5.21 -8.05
N LEU A 26 10.35 6.21 -7.20
CA LEU A 26 10.08 6.08 -5.77
C LEU A 26 8.57 6.04 -5.47
N ALA A 27 7.75 6.83 -6.17
CA ALA A 27 6.31 6.82 -5.97
C ALA A 27 5.71 5.44 -6.31
N THR A 28 6.18 4.80 -7.39
CA THR A 28 5.80 3.43 -7.77
C THR A 28 6.21 2.42 -6.69
N ALA A 29 7.44 2.52 -6.19
CA ALA A 29 7.94 1.61 -5.16
C ALA A 29 7.13 1.73 -3.85
N PHE A 30 6.88 2.95 -3.37
CA PHE A 30 6.06 3.16 -2.19
C PHE A 30 4.60 2.76 -2.40
N ALA A 31 4.01 3.06 -3.56
CA ALA A 31 2.66 2.60 -3.88
C ALA A 31 2.58 1.07 -3.83
N LYS A 32 3.50 0.36 -4.48
CA LYS A 32 3.56 -1.11 -4.41
C LYS A 32 3.68 -1.61 -2.97
N PHE A 33 4.51 -0.97 -2.14
CA PHE A 33 4.64 -1.35 -0.74
C PHE A 33 3.33 -1.12 0.05
N ILE A 34 2.66 0.02 -0.12
CA ILE A 34 1.32 0.25 0.45
C ILE A 34 0.35 -0.85 0.03
N GLY A 35 0.41 -1.28 -1.22
CA GLY A 35 -0.49 -2.29 -1.77
C GLY A 35 -0.34 -3.63 -1.05
N HIS A 36 0.90 -4.07 -0.87
CA HIS A 36 1.16 -5.30 -0.11
C HIS A 36 0.84 -5.16 1.38
N LEU A 37 1.04 -3.99 2.00
CA LEU A 37 0.58 -3.75 3.38
C LEU A 37 -0.95 -3.87 3.50
N CYS A 38 -1.71 -3.44 2.48
CA CYS A 38 -3.16 -3.62 2.43
C CYS A 38 -3.54 -5.09 2.20
N ASN A 39 -2.87 -5.77 1.26
CA ASN A 39 -3.15 -7.17 0.94
C ASN A 39 -2.93 -8.09 2.15
N HIS A 40 -1.87 -7.84 2.92
CA HIS A 40 -1.59 -8.53 4.19
C HIS A 40 -2.39 -7.98 5.38
N GLN A 41 -3.37 -7.10 5.15
CA GLN A 41 -4.26 -6.51 6.16
C GLN A 41 -3.52 -5.80 7.31
N ILE A 42 -2.28 -5.37 7.09
CA ILE A 42 -1.55 -4.50 8.00
C ILE A 42 -2.12 -3.07 7.92
N ALA A 43 -2.50 -2.62 6.73
CA ALA A 43 -3.20 -1.37 6.50
C ALA A 43 -4.62 -1.62 5.98
N HIS A 44 -5.59 -0.80 6.41
CA HIS A 44 -6.96 -0.89 5.91
C HIS A 44 -7.00 -0.53 4.41
N GLU A 45 -7.78 -1.27 3.62
CA GLU A 45 -7.90 -1.10 2.17
C GLU A 45 -8.43 0.27 1.72
N LEU A 46 -9.02 1.06 2.63
CA LEU A 46 -9.39 2.45 2.37
C LEU A 46 -8.17 3.29 1.98
N LEU A 47 -6.98 2.99 2.51
CA LEU A 47 -5.74 3.65 2.13
C LEU A 47 -5.42 3.42 0.64
N ALA A 48 -5.67 2.22 0.12
CA ALA A 48 -5.48 1.91 -1.29
C ALA A 48 -6.46 2.70 -2.18
N LEU A 49 -7.73 2.83 -1.77
CA LEU A 49 -8.72 3.64 -2.49
C LEU A 49 -8.35 5.13 -2.49
N GLN A 50 -7.88 5.66 -1.36
CA GLN A 50 -7.40 7.04 -1.26
C GLN A 50 -6.20 7.28 -2.19
N LEU A 51 -5.23 6.36 -2.21
CA LEU A 51 -4.07 6.42 -3.10
C LEU A 51 -4.50 6.48 -4.57
N LEU A 52 -5.40 5.58 -4.99
CA LEU A 52 -5.93 5.54 -6.36
C LEU A 52 -6.69 6.81 -6.71
N THR A 53 -7.47 7.35 -5.77
CA THR A 53 -8.18 8.62 -5.96
C THR A 53 -7.20 9.75 -6.24
N VAL A 54 -6.13 9.88 -5.44
CA VAL A 54 -5.11 10.92 -5.65
C VAL A 54 -4.35 10.78 -6.97
N LEU A 55 -4.07 9.55 -7.40
CA LEU A 55 -3.37 9.31 -8.67
C LEU A 55 -4.23 9.61 -9.91
N LEU A 56 -5.56 9.50 -9.77
CA LEU A 56 -6.53 9.61 -10.86
C LEU A 56 -7.34 10.92 -10.86
N ASP A 57 -7.15 11.79 -9.87
CA ASP A 57 -7.84 13.07 -9.76
C ASP A 57 -7.44 13.99 -10.93
N GLU A 58 -6.15 14.33 -11.00
CA GLU A 58 -5.51 15.04 -12.12
C GLU A 58 -4.59 14.08 -12.90
N PRO A 59 -5.12 13.29 -13.85
CA PRO A 59 -4.39 12.21 -14.50
C PRO A 59 -3.26 12.76 -15.39
N THR A 60 -2.07 12.22 -15.20
CA THR A 60 -0.92 12.36 -16.10
C THR A 60 -0.48 10.98 -16.56
N ASP A 61 0.30 10.89 -17.63
CA ASP A 61 0.83 9.61 -18.11
C ASP A 61 1.52 8.81 -16.98
N ASP A 62 2.30 9.48 -16.14
CA ASP A 62 3.00 8.86 -15.02
C ASP A 62 2.06 8.44 -13.89
N SER A 63 1.12 9.30 -13.47
CA SER A 63 0.20 8.96 -12.36
C SER A 63 -0.75 7.83 -12.74
N VAL A 64 -1.20 7.80 -14.00
CA VAL A 64 -2.05 6.73 -14.53
C VAL A 64 -1.29 5.41 -14.62
N GLU A 65 -0.03 5.42 -15.07
CA GLU A 65 0.78 4.19 -15.06
C GLU A 65 1.00 3.64 -13.66
N ILE A 66 1.27 4.51 -12.67
CA ILE A 66 1.38 4.11 -11.26
C ILE A 66 0.04 3.52 -10.79
N ALA A 67 -1.08 4.19 -11.09
CA ALA A 67 -2.41 3.73 -10.70
C ALA A 67 -2.76 2.38 -11.34
N VAL A 68 -2.43 2.17 -12.61
CA VAL A 68 -2.64 0.89 -13.31
C VAL A 68 -1.83 -0.22 -12.64
N SER A 69 -0.54 0.01 -12.41
CA SER A 69 0.32 -0.99 -11.75
C SER A 69 -0.20 -1.29 -10.35
N PHE A 70 -0.53 -0.26 -9.58
CA PHE A 70 -1.02 -0.41 -8.21
C PHE A 70 -2.36 -1.15 -8.16
N THR A 71 -3.30 -0.83 -9.06
CA THR A 71 -4.61 -1.51 -9.13
C THR A 71 -4.46 -3.00 -9.44
N LYS A 72 -3.45 -3.41 -10.22
CA LYS A 72 -3.17 -4.83 -10.43
C LYS A 72 -2.80 -5.52 -9.12
N GLU A 73 -1.93 -4.90 -8.31
CA GLU A 73 -1.44 -5.47 -7.06
C GLU A 73 -2.54 -5.55 -5.97
N VAL A 74 -3.43 -4.57 -5.87
CA VAL A 74 -4.48 -4.53 -4.82
C VAL A 74 -5.87 -4.94 -5.30
N GLY A 75 -6.03 -5.24 -6.59
CA GLY A 75 -7.34 -5.39 -7.21
C GLY A 75 -8.16 -6.54 -6.66
N GLN A 76 -7.54 -7.70 -6.41
CA GLN A 76 -8.22 -8.84 -5.81
C GLN A 76 -8.71 -8.53 -4.38
N LEU A 77 -7.89 -7.85 -3.58
CA LEU A 77 -8.26 -7.43 -2.22
C LEU A 77 -9.48 -6.50 -2.26
N LEU A 78 -9.41 -5.46 -3.09
CA LEU A 78 -10.48 -4.47 -3.21
C LEU A 78 -11.76 -5.08 -3.79
N GLU A 79 -11.66 -6.09 -4.64
CA GLU A 79 -12.83 -6.82 -5.15
C GLU A 79 -13.55 -7.58 -4.03
N GLN A 80 -12.80 -8.15 -3.09
CA GLN A 80 -13.35 -8.90 -1.95
C GLN A 80 -13.92 -7.98 -0.86
N LEU A 81 -13.17 -6.95 -0.47
CA LEU A 81 -13.50 -6.13 0.70
C LEU A 81 -14.29 -4.86 0.36
N SER A 82 -14.00 -4.24 -0.80
CA SER A 82 -14.53 -2.94 -1.18
C SER A 82 -14.97 -2.89 -2.66
N PRO A 83 -15.86 -3.80 -3.13
CA PRO A 83 -16.20 -3.95 -4.55
C PRO A 83 -16.79 -2.68 -5.17
N LYS A 84 -17.54 -1.89 -4.38
CA LYS A 84 -18.08 -0.59 -4.82
C LYS A 84 -16.98 0.45 -5.03
N GLY A 85 -15.98 0.48 -4.14
CA GLY A 85 -14.81 1.35 -4.27
C GLY A 85 -13.99 0.98 -5.51
N LEU A 86 -13.71 -0.32 -5.70
CA LEU A 86 -13.03 -0.80 -6.90
C LEU A 86 -13.80 -0.43 -8.17
N HIS A 87 -15.12 -0.61 -8.18
CA HIS A 87 -15.95 -0.24 -9.32
C HIS A 87 -15.80 1.24 -9.68
N ALA A 88 -15.84 2.15 -8.69
CA ALA A 88 -15.66 3.58 -8.90
C ALA A 88 -14.27 3.92 -9.52
N ILE A 89 -13.21 3.24 -9.07
CA ILE A 89 -11.87 3.40 -9.68
C ILE A 89 -11.87 3.02 -11.16
N PHE A 90 -12.50 1.90 -11.52
CA PHE A 90 -12.61 1.49 -12.92
C PHE A 90 -13.49 2.41 -13.77
N GLU A 91 -14.54 3.01 -13.18
CA GLU A 91 -15.29 4.07 -13.86
C GLU A 91 -14.39 5.28 -14.15
N ARG A 92 -13.52 5.67 -13.20
CA ARG A 92 -12.56 6.75 -13.42
C ARG A 92 -11.56 6.43 -14.55
N PHE A 93 -11.00 5.22 -14.58
CA PHE A 93 -10.15 4.77 -15.69
C PHE A 93 -10.87 4.83 -17.04
N ARG A 94 -12.16 4.44 -17.10
CA ARG A 94 -12.96 4.56 -18.33
C ARG A 94 -13.16 6.02 -18.74
N GLY A 95 -13.41 6.90 -17.77
CA GLY A 95 -13.49 8.34 -18.01
C GLY A 95 -12.21 8.88 -18.65
N ILE A 96 -11.04 8.53 -18.11
CA ILE A 96 -9.74 8.93 -18.65
C ILE A 96 -9.52 8.44 -20.09
N LEU A 97 -9.93 7.22 -20.42
CA LEU A 97 -9.88 6.71 -21.80
C LEU A 97 -10.78 7.51 -22.75
N HIS A 98 -11.98 7.91 -22.30
CA HIS A 98 -12.90 8.69 -23.11
C HIS A 98 -12.45 10.15 -23.29
N GLU A 99 -11.84 10.76 -22.28
CA GLU A 99 -11.27 12.10 -22.35
C GLU A 99 -10.15 12.18 -23.40
N GLY A 100 -9.38 11.10 -23.61
CA GLY A 100 -8.38 10.99 -24.65
C GLY A 100 -7.17 11.92 -24.47
N THR A 101 -6.95 12.42 -23.25
CA THR A 101 -5.91 13.39 -22.89
C THR A 101 -4.56 12.76 -22.59
N ILE A 102 -4.53 11.45 -22.30
CA ILE A 102 -3.31 10.68 -22.03
C ILE A 102 -2.73 10.05 -23.30
N ASP A 103 -1.41 9.80 -23.28
CA ASP A 103 -0.73 9.18 -24.42
C ASP A 103 -1.28 7.80 -24.76
N LYS A 104 -1.23 7.44 -26.05
CA LYS A 104 -1.74 6.17 -26.57
C LYS A 104 -1.13 4.95 -25.89
N ARG A 105 0.15 5.02 -25.49
CA ARG A 105 0.81 3.94 -24.73
C ARG A 105 0.13 3.72 -23.38
N VAL A 106 -0.23 4.81 -22.68
CA VAL A 106 -0.89 4.74 -21.38
C VAL A 106 -2.31 4.21 -21.51
N GLN A 107 -3.02 4.57 -22.57
CA GLN A 107 -4.35 4.00 -22.87
C GLN A 107 -4.28 2.46 -22.97
N TYR A 108 -3.28 1.91 -23.66
CA TYR A 108 -3.07 0.45 -23.73
C TYR A 108 -2.81 -0.17 -22.35
N THR A 109 -2.15 0.54 -21.42
CA THR A 109 -1.96 0.01 -20.06
C THR A 109 -3.28 -0.11 -19.30
N ILE A 110 -4.19 0.87 -19.49
CA ILE A 110 -5.55 0.81 -18.92
C ILE A 110 -6.33 -0.35 -19.53
N GLU A 111 -6.33 -0.50 -20.86
CA GLU A 111 -6.99 -1.65 -21.52
C GLU A 111 -6.49 -2.99 -20.98
N GLY A 112 -5.18 -3.12 -20.77
CA GLY A 112 -4.58 -4.28 -20.13
C GLY A 112 -5.08 -4.50 -18.69
N LEU A 113 -5.31 -3.44 -17.92
CA LEU A 113 -5.93 -3.53 -16.59
C LEU A 113 -7.38 -4.03 -16.65
N PHE A 114 -8.17 -3.61 -17.64
CA PHE A 114 -9.53 -4.13 -17.83
C PHE A 114 -9.54 -5.63 -18.14
N ALA A 115 -8.55 -6.12 -18.89
CA ALA A 115 -8.38 -7.55 -19.12
C ALA A 115 -8.06 -8.31 -17.82
N VAL A 116 -7.17 -7.76 -16.97
CA VAL A 116 -6.85 -8.32 -15.65
C VAL A 116 -8.08 -8.35 -14.73
N ARG A 117 -8.91 -7.31 -14.74
CA ARG A 117 -10.18 -7.33 -13.99
C ARG A 117 -11.12 -8.43 -14.50
N LYS A 118 -11.21 -8.61 -15.82
CA LYS A 118 -12.09 -9.62 -16.42
C LYS A 118 -11.69 -11.04 -16.04
N SER A 119 -10.39 -11.29 -15.82
CA SER A 119 -9.91 -12.57 -15.29
C SER A 119 -10.04 -12.69 -13.77
N GLY A 120 -10.60 -11.69 -13.06
CA GLY A 120 -10.72 -11.72 -11.60
C GLY A 120 -9.37 -11.67 -10.89
N PHE A 121 -8.39 -10.98 -11.49
CA PHE A 121 -7.04 -10.81 -10.91
C PHE A 121 -6.30 -12.14 -10.65
N THR A 122 -6.58 -13.21 -11.40
CA THR A 122 -5.96 -14.53 -11.19
C THR A 122 -4.43 -14.52 -11.22
N ASP A 123 -3.85 -13.67 -12.07
CA ASP A 123 -2.39 -13.52 -12.20
C ASP A 123 -1.79 -12.56 -11.14
N PHE A 124 -2.66 -11.92 -10.35
CA PHE A 124 -2.31 -10.95 -9.32
C PHE A 124 -3.07 -11.24 -8.01
N PRO A 125 -2.82 -12.41 -7.38
CA PRO A 125 -3.44 -12.73 -6.11
C PRO A 125 -3.02 -11.70 -5.04
N SER A 126 -3.93 -11.35 -4.13
CA SER A 126 -3.64 -10.37 -3.07
C SER A 126 -2.51 -10.85 -2.17
N VAL A 127 -2.60 -12.08 -1.66
CA VAL A 127 -1.52 -12.76 -0.92
C VAL A 127 -1.28 -14.12 -1.58
N PRO A 128 -0.07 -14.39 -2.10
CA PRO A 128 0.32 -15.73 -2.53
C PRO A 128 0.21 -16.74 -1.39
N GLU A 129 -0.16 -17.99 -1.69
CA GLU A 129 -0.40 -19.03 -0.68
C GLU A 129 0.82 -19.27 0.22
N GLU A 130 2.02 -19.22 -0.35
CA GLU A 130 3.28 -19.38 0.38
C GLU A 130 3.61 -18.22 1.34
N LEU A 131 2.90 -17.08 1.24
CA LEU A 131 3.06 -15.91 2.09
C LEU A 131 1.92 -15.71 3.08
N ASP A 132 0.87 -16.54 3.05
CA ASP A 132 -0.25 -16.51 3.98
C ASP A 132 0.09 -17.26 5.29
N LEU A 133 0.95 -16.63 6.10
CA LEU A 133 1.59 -17.27 7.27
C LEU A 133 0.96 -16.88 8.62
N VAL A 134 0.06 -15.91 8.65
CA VAL A 134 -0.47 -15.33 9.89
C VAL A 134 -1.99 -15.45 9.90
N ASP A 135 -2.56 -16.05 10.95
CA ASP A 135 -4.01 -16.16 11.11
C ASP A 135 -4.65 -14.77 11.13
N ARG A 136 -5.78 -14.61 10.43
CA ARG A 136 -6.51 -13.35 10.34
C ARG A 136 -6.95 -12.80 11.70
N ASN A 137 -7.21 -13.67 12.68
CA ASN A 137 -7.60 -13.26 14.02
C ASN A 137 -6.45 -12.66 14.84
N ASP A 138 -5.20 -12.96 14.45
CA ASP A 138 -3.99 -12.45 15.09
C ASP A 138 -3.43 -11.21 14.37
N GLN A 139 -4.05 -10.81 13.25
CA GLN A 139 -3.66 -9.62 12.49
C GLN A 139 -4.19 -8.34 13.13
N ILE A 140 -3.40 -7.27 13.01
CA ILE A 140 -3.79 -5.92 13.44
C ILE A 140 -3.76 -5.01 12.22
N THR A 141 -4.91 -4.47 11.87
CA THR A 141 -5.09 -3.54 10.75
C THR A 141 -5.05 -2.11 11.23
N PHE A 142 -4.16 -1.30 10.66
CA PHE A 142 -4.06 0.12 10.95
C PHE A 142 -4.91 0.96 9.99
N GLU A 143 -5.68 1.89 10.55
CA GLU A 143 -6.60 2.78 9.83
C GLU A 143 -5.99 4.18 9.61
N PHE A 144 -4.85 4.25 8.93
CA PHE A 144 -4.23 5.53 8.55
C PHE A 144 -4.76 6.04 7.22
N GLY A 145 -5.09 7.33 7.17
CA GLY A 145 -5.36 8.07 5.95
C GLY A 145 -4.09 8.55 5.25
N LEU A 146 -4.20 8.76 3.94
CA LEU A 146 -3.09 9.24 3.12
C LEU A 146 -2.64 10.66 3.50
N ASP A 147 -3.58 11.52 3.92
CA ASP A 147 -3.37 12.93 4.29
C ASP A 147 -3.11 13.17 5.78
N ASP A 148 -3.15 12.11 6.60
CA ASP A 148 -2.92 12.18 8.04
C ASP A 148 -1.55 12.80 8.40
N GLN A 149 -1.52 13.47 9.55
CA GLN A 149 -0.27 13.93 10.17
C GLN A 149 0.39 12.75 10.88
N LEU A 150 1.45 12.21 10.28
CA LEU A 150 2.10 10.99 10.73
C LEU A 150 3.52 11.30 11.24
N ASP A 151 3.78 10.93 12.49
CA ASP A 151 5.13 10.96 13.05
C ASP A 151 5.93 9.74 12.57
N LYS A 152 7.05 10.00 11.92
CA LYS A 152 7.97 8.97 11.42
C LYS A 152 8.95 8.47 12.46
N GLN A 153 9.03 9.14 13.62
CA GLN A 153 9.96 8.81 14.69
C GLN A 153 11.40 8.66 14.14
N GLU A 154 11.89 9.67 13.41
CA GLU A 154 13.20 9.62 12.72
C GLU A 154 14.36 9.40 13.71
N MET A 155 14.19 9.82 14.96
CA MET A 155 15.20 9.62 16.02
C MET A 155 15.41 8.15 16.39
N LEU A 156 14.52 7.23 15.99
CA LEU A 156 14.75 5.78 16.14
C LEU A 156 15.88 5.27 15.23
N ASP A 157 16.19 5.99 14.15
CA ASP A 157 17.26 5.62 13.22
C ASP A 157 18.64 6.09 13.70
N VAL A 158 18.70 6.85 14.81
CA VAL A 158 19.92 7.45 15.35
C VAL A 158 20.35 6.70 16.61
N PHE A 159 21.58 6.21 16.61
CA PHE A 159 22.15 5.57 17.80
C PHE A 159 22.28 6.59 18.94
N LYS A 160 21.77 6.22 20.11
CA LYS A 160 21.86 7.00 21.34
C LYS A 160 22.15 6.06 22.51
N VAL A 161 22.85 6.57 23.51
CA VAL A 161 23.06 5.84 24.76
C VAL A 161 21.69 5.66 25.42
N ASP A 162 21.37 4.43 25.76
CA ASP A 162 20.17 4.06 26.49
C ASP A 162 20.52 3.88 27.99
N PRO A 163 20.09 4.78 28.89
CA PRO A 163 20.31 4.63 30.33
C PRO A 163 19.69 3.36 30.91
N GLU A 164 18.66 2.81 30.24
CA GLU A 164 17.91 1.63 30.68
C GLU A 164 18.26 0.37 29.89
N TYR A 165 19.40 0.37 29.18
CA TYR A 165 19.83 -0.71 28.28
C TYR A 165 19.67 -2.12 28.87
N GLU A 166 20.22 -2.36 30.07
CA GLU A 166 20.14 -3.67 30.75
C GLU A 166 18.71 -4.10 31.11
N THR A 167 17.81 -3.15 31.34
CA THR A 167 16.38 -3.43 31.57
C THR A 167 15.68 -3.74 30.26
N ASN A 168 15.92 -2.94 29.22
CA ASN A 168 15.33 -3.13 27.90
C ASN A 168 15.78 -4.45 27.25
N GLU A 169 17.05 -4.83 27.37
CA GLU A 169 17.57 -6.13 26.90
C GLU A 169 16.91 -7.31 27.61
N ARG A 170 16.66 -7.22 28.92
CA ARG A 170 15.95 -8.27 29.66
C ARG A 170 14.49 -8.38 29.23
N MET A 171 13.82 -7.25 29.01
CA MET A 171 12.45 -7.21 28.50
C MET A 171 12.38 -7.84 27.10
N TRP A 172 13.28 -7.48 26.19
CA TRP A 172 13.33 -8.06 24.84
C TRP A 172 13.60 -9.56 24.84
N LYS A 173 14.47 -10.06 25.72
CA LYS A 173 14.69 -11.50 25.90
C LYS A 173 13.42 -12.22 26.34
N SER A 174 12.65 -11.65 27.26
CA SER A 174 11.37 -12.20 27.71
C SER A 174 10.35 -12.25 26.56
N ILE A 175 10.20 -11.15 25.82
CA ILE A 175 9.28 -11.07 24.67
C ILE A 175 9.66 -12.10 23.60
N ARG A 176 10.96 -12.23 23.30
CA ARG A 176 11.45 -13.23 22.34
C ARG A 176 11.11 -14.66 22.77
N ALA A 177 11.31 -14.99 24.04
CA ALA A 177 11.00 -16.31 24.57
C ALA A 177 9.50 -16.62 24.47
N GLU A 178 8.64 -15.65 24.80
CA GLU A 178 7.19 -15.78 24.67
C GLU A 178 6.75 -16.03 23.21
N ILE A 179 7.29 -15.28 22.26
CA ILE A 179 6.94 -15.41 20.83
C ILE A 179 7.41 -16.76 20.26
N LEU A 180 8.60 -17.24 20.66
CA LEU A 180 9.19 -18.48 20.14
C LEU A 180 8.78 -19.73 20.92
N GLY A 181 8.11 -19.58 22.07
CA GLY A 181 7.79 -20.68 22.98
C GLY A 181 9.02 -21.30 23.66
N GLU A 182 10.06 -20.52 23.92
CA GLU A 182 11.30 -20.93 24.62
C GLU A 182 11.17 -20.89 26.15
#